data_AF-A0A356V680-F1
#
_entry.id   AF-A0A356V680-F1
#
_cell.length_a   1.000
_cell.length_b   1.000
_cell.length_c   1.000
_cell.angle_alpha   90.00
_cell.angle_beta   90.00
_cell.angle_gamma   90.00
#
_symmetry.space_group_name_H-M   'P 1'
#
loop_
_entity.id
_entity.type
_entity.pdbx_description
1 polymer ?
#
loop_
_entity_poly.entity_id
_entity_poly.type
_entity_poly.pdbx_seq_one_letter_code
_entity_poly.pdbx_strand_id
1 'polypeptide(L)'
;MTGIVDWAAGRARMVLAFIMLSLLAGTMAYINLPKEGEPDIQVPFLIVSVPFPGISAADAGKLLVKPMETGLSDLDGLKQM
;
A
#
# COMPACT_ATOMS: atom_id res chain seq x y z
N MET A 1 -42.78 20.97 -8.99
CA MET A 1 -41.44 20.48 -8.59
C MET A 1 -40.74 19.82 -9.78
N THR A 2 -40.66 20.52 -10.92
CA THR A 2 -40.00 20.04 -12.16
C THR A 2 -38.84 20.95 -12.59
N GLY A 3 -38.59 22.05 -11.86
CA GLY A 3 -37.68 23.11 -12.31
C GLY A 3 -36.26 22.67 -12.62
N ILE A 4 -35.72 21.64 -11.95
CA ILE A 4 -34.40 21.06 -12.28
C ILE A 4 -34.43 20.30 -13.62
N VAL A 5 -35.50 19.55 -13.87
CA VAL A 5 -35.67 18.78 -15.11
C VAL A 5 -35.92 19.71 -16.28
N ASP A 6 -36.79 20.71 -16.10
CA ASP A 6 -37.06 21.76 -17.09
C ASP A 6 -35.78 22.58 -17.37
N TRP A 7 -34.98 22.83 -16.33
CA TRP A 7 -33.70 23.52 -16.48
C TRP A 7 -32.70 22.68 -17.28
N ALA A 8 -32.56 21.40 -16.98
CA ALA A 8 -31.67 20.49 -17.69
C ALA A 8 -32.10 20.27 -19.15
N ALA A 9 -33.40 20.13 -19.41
CA ALA A 9 -33.96 19.98 -20.75
C ALA A 9 -33.66 21.21 -21.63
N GLY A 10 -33.75 22.42 -21.07
CA GLY A 10 -33.39 23.66 -21.78
C GLY A 10 -31.90 23.81 -22.10
N ARG A 11 -31.02 23.01 -21.48
CA ARG A 11 -29.55 23.03 -21.71
C ARG A 11 -29.03 21.66 -22.13
N ALA A 12 -29.82 20.90 -22.89
CA ALA A 12 -29.48 19.54 -23.32
C ALA A 12 -28.08 19.42 -23.94
N ARG A 13 -27.63 20.40 -24.74
CA ARG A 13 -26.27 20.40 -25.33
C ARG A 13 -25.16 20.45 -24.28
N MET A 14 -25.33 21.24 -23.22
CA MET A 14 -24.37 21.34 -22.13
C MET A 14 -24.37 20.04 -21.30
N VAL A 15 -25.55 19.49 -21.02
CA VAL A 15 -25.69 18.20 -20.30
C VAL A 15 -25.01 17.07 -21.08
N LEU A 16 -25.23 16.98 -22.39
CA LEU A 16 -24.55 16.00 -23.25
C LEU A 16 -23.03 16.19 -23.27
N ALA A 17 -22.54 17.43 -23.26
CA ALA A 17 -21.10 17.70 -23.17
C ALA A 17 -20.51 17.21 -21.83
N PHE A 18 -21.22 17.38 -20.71
CA PHE A 18 -20.78 16.84 -19.42
C PHE A 18 -20.79 15.31 -19.36
N ILE A 19 -21.77 14.68 -20.00
CA ILE A 19 -21.82 13.22 -20.11
C ILE A 19 -20.61 12.73 -20.90
N MET A 20 -20.34 13.32 -22.06
CA MET A 20 -19.17 13.00 -22.88
C MET A 20 -17.86 13.21 -22.12
N LEU A 21 -17.71 14.34 -21.43
CA LEU A 21 -16.54 14.64 -20.61
C LEU A 21 -16.33 13.59 -19.52
N SER A 22 -17.39 13.23 -18.80
CA SER A 22 -17.34 12.24 -17.72
C SER A 22 -16.94 10.85 -18.24
N LEU A 23 -17.48 10.46 -19.40
CA LEU A 23 -17.13 9.19 -20.05
C LEU A 23 -15.66 9.17 -20.49
N LEU A 24 -15.17 10.25 -21.09
CA LEU A 24 -13.77 10.37 -21.50
C LEU A 24 -12.83 10.33 -20.29
N ALA A 25 -13.12 11.11 -19.25
CA ALA A 25 -12.32 11.13 -18.03
C ALA A 25 -12.30 9.75 -17.35
N GLY A 26 -13.46 9.08 -17.24
CA GLY A 26 -13.57 7.73 -16.69
C GLY A 26 -12.81 6.69 -17.53
N THR A 27 -12.89 6.80 -18.86
CA THR A 27 -12.15 5.90 -19.77
C THR A 27 -10.64 6.10 -19.66
N MET A 28 -10.17 7.35 -19.62
CA MET A 28 -8.76 7.65 -19.40
C MET A 28 -8.27 7.12 -18.06
N ALA A 29 -9.04 7.32 -16.98
CA ALA A 29 -8.70 6.77 -15.68
C ALA A 29 -8.62 5.23 -15.71
N TYR A 30 -9.59 4.56 -16.35
CA TYR A 30 -9.62 3.11 -16.46
C TYR A 30 -8.42 2.53 -17.23
N ILE A 31 -7.99 3.19 -18.30
CA ILE A 31 -6.85 2.74 -19.11
C ILE A 31 -5.52 3.02 -18.39
N ASN A 32 -5.40 4.17 -17.73
CA ASN A 32 -4.16 4.59 -17.09
C ASN A 32 -3.94 3.97 -15.71
N LEU A 33 -4.99 3.45 -15.06
CA LEU A 33 -4.85 2.86 -13.73
C LEU A 33 -4.06 1.54 -13.83
N PRO A 34 -2.85 1.46 -13.24
CA PRO A 34 -2.09 0.22 -13.21
C PRO A 34 -2.88 -0.81 -12.41
N LYS A 35 -2.99 -2.01 -12.98
CA LYS A 35 -3.67 -3.13 -12.33
C LYS A 35 -2.64 -3.84 -11.45
N GLU A 36 -2.67 -3.59 -10.16
CA GLU A 36 -1.89 -4.35 -9.19
C GLU A 36 -2.60 -5.68 -8.92
N GLY A 37 -1.88 -6.79 -9.07
CA GLY A 37 -2.45 -8.14 -8.98
C GLY A 37 -2.82 -8.56 -7.56
N GLU A 38 -2.16 -7.95 -6.58
CA GLU A 38 -2.31 -8.25 -5.16
C GLU A 38 -2.10 -6.93 -4.40
N PRO A 39 -2.88 -6.63 -3.33
CA PRO A 39 -2.56 -5.52 -2.47
C PRO A 39 -1.19 -5.77 -1.83
N ASP A 40 -0.21 -4.91 -2.12
CA ASP A 40 1.11 -4.98 -1.51
C ASP A 40 1.02 -4.55 -0.03
N ILE A 41 0.84 -5.53 0.85
CA ILE A 41 0.91 -5.30 2.29
C ILE A 41 2.38 -5.39 2.70
N GLN A 42 3.08 -4.26 2.60
CA GLN A 42 4.46 -4.15 3.06
C GLN A 42 4.51 -4.21 4.58
N VAL A 43 4.77 -5.41 5.13
CA VAL A 43 5.15 -5.55 6.54
C VAL A 43 6.63 -5.18 6.65
N PRO A 44 7.02 -4.08 7.31
CA PRO A 44 8.42 -3.70 7.42
C PRO A 44 9.15 -4.70 8.32
N PHE A 45 10.14 -5.39 7.77
CA PHE A 45 11.05 -6.27 8.52
C PHE A 45 12.51 -5.86 8.29
N LEU A 46 13.33 -6.07 9.31
CA LEU A 46 14.78 -5.80 9.27
C LEU A 46 15.52 -7.12 9.48
N ILE A 47 16.46 -7.44 8.59
CA ILE A 47 17.27 -8.67 8.69
C ILE A 47 18.67 -8.27 9.16
N VAL A 48 19.13 -8.89 10.25
CA VAL A 48 20.49 -8.74 10.77
C VAL A 48 21.21 -10.09 10.66
N SER A 49 22.28 -10.14 9.87
CA SER A 49 23.07 -11.34 9.65
C SER A 49 24.48 -11.16 10.20
N VAL A 50 24.89 -12.06 11.10
CA VAL A 50 26.25 -12.05 11.69
C VAL A 50 26.92 -13.39 11.39
N PRO A 51 27.89 -13.43 10.45
CA PRO A 51 28.61 -14.66 10.15
C PRO A 51 29.60 -14.99 11.26
N PHE A 52 29.50 -16.19 11.83
CA PHE A 52 30.48 -16.73 12.77
C PHE A 52 30.82 -18.19 12.39
N PRO A 53 31.93 -18.44 11.66
CA PRO A 53 32.28 -19.80 11.24
C PRO A 53 32.81 -20.62 12.42
N GLY A 54 32.37 -21.88 12.52
CA GLY A 54 32.90 -22.84 13.50
C GLY A 54 32.24 -22.82 14.89
N ILE A 55 31.20 -22.01 15.11
CA ILE A 55 30.38 -22.07 16.33
C ILE A 55 29.30 -23.15 16.21
N SER A 56 28.99 -23.79 17.34
CA SER A 56 27.84 -24.70 17.39
C SER A 56 26.53 -23.92 17.28
N ALA A 57 25.49 -24.51 16.68
CA ALA A 57 24.19 -23.84 16.57
C ALA A 57 23.59 -23.46 17.94
N ALA A 58 23.80 -24.32 18.95
CA ALA A 58 23.33 -24.08 20.31
C ALA A 58 24.04 -22.88 20.96
N ASP A 59 25.36 -22.76 20.76
CA ASP A 59 26.13 -21.65 21.29
C ASP A 59 25.86 -20.35 20.53
N ALA A 60 25.66 -20.43 19.20
CA ALA A 60 25.27 -19.27 18.40
C ALA A 60 23.94 -18.65 18.88
N GLY A 61 22.94 -19.48 19.15
CA GLY A 61 21.66 -19.00 19.69
C GLY A 61 21.83 -18.33 21.05
N LYS A 62 22.62 -18.94 21.95
CA LYS A 62 22.78 -18.45 23.32
C LYS A 62 23.69 -17.22 23.44
N LEU A 63 24.77 -17.18 22.66
CA LEU A 63 25.84 -16.19 22.79
C LEU A 63 25.76 -15.05 21.76
N LEU A 64 25.09 -15.29 20.62
CA LEU A 64 24.94 -14.26 19.57
C LEU A 64 23.48 -13.78 19.51
N VAL A 65 22.54 -14.69 19.26
CA VAL A 65 21.14 -14.30 19.01
C VAL A 65 20.48 -13.69 20.25
N LYS A 66 20.54 -14.35 21.41
CA LYS A 66 19.91 -13.82 22.64
C LYS A 66 20.39 -12.44 23.09
N PRO A 67 21.71 -12.15 23.14
CA PRO A 67 22.18 -10.80 23.45
C PRO A 67 21.73 -9.76 22.42
N MET A 68 21.68 -10.14 21.13
CA MET A 68 21.20 -9.26 20.07
C MET A 68 19.70 -8.97 20.20
N GLU A 69 18.87 -9.99 20.43
CA GLU A 69 17.44 -9.82 20.72
C GLU A 69 17.25 -8.88 21.91
N THR A 70 17.96 -9.14 23.01
CA THR A 70 17.85 -8.34 24.24
C THR A 70 18.28 -6.89 23.99
N GLY A 71 19.39 -6.67 23.28
CA GLY A 71 19.91 -5.32 23.00
C GLY A 71 19.08 -4.52 22.01
N LEU A 72 18.30 -5.19 21.15
CA LEU A 72 17.43 -4.56 20.16
C LEU A 72 15.95 -4.54 20.58
N SER A 73 15.60 -5.14 21.73
CA SER A 73 14.21 -5.25 22.22
C SER A 73 13.57 -3.91 22.54
N ASP A 74 14.39 -2.89 22.85
CA ASP A 74 13.92 -1.56 23.26
C ASP A 74 13.76 -0.59 22.07
N LEU A 75 13.80 -1.09 20.84
CA LEU A 75 13.64 -0.25 19.64
C LEU A 75 12.18 0.24 19.48
N ASP A 76 12.02 1.55 19.30
CA ASP A 76 10.72 2.16 19.01
C ASP A 76 10.10 1.60 17.72
N GLY A 77 8.85 1.14 17.80
CA GLY A 77 8.12 0.58 16.67
C GLY A 77 8.34 -0.92 16.45
N LEU A 78 9.15 -1.58 17.27
CA LEU A 78 9.33 -3.03 17.26
C LEU A 78 8.10 -3.73 17.83
N LYS A 79 7.41 -4.53 17.01
CA LYS A 79 6.27 -5.36 17.46
C LYS A 79 6.66 -6.78 17.80
N GLN A 80 7.65 -7.33 17.08
CA GLN A 80 8.07 -8.71 17.22
C GLN A 80 9.54 -8.86 16.83
N MET A 81 10.25 -9.69 17.60
CA MET A 81 11.59 -10.21 17.31
C MET A 81 11.49 -11.66 16.83
#